data_AF-A0A9E6EY32-F1
#
_entry.id   AF-A0A9E6EY32-F1
#
_cell.length_a   1.000
_cell.length_b   1.000
_cell.length_c   1.000
_cell.angle_alpha   90.00
_cell.angle_beta   90.00
_cell.angle_gamma   90.00
#
_symmetry.space_group_name_H-M   'P 1'
#
loop_
_entity.id
_entity.type
_entity.pdbx_description
1 polymer ?
#
loop_
_entity_poly.entity_id
_entity_poly.type
_entity_poly.pdbx_seq_one_letter_code
_entity_poly.pdbx_strand_id
1 'polypeptide(L)'
;MSKFKGRLRRISLYGRVFSFYTFKDLLITLLFSSSRYLIFIIQFYLLLNLFNAKIPFGQSFIMVSVIYFVMATIPTITLTEIGVRGSVALYFIGMYFEKHNPSALPDIGIITASSVLWLVNLAIPALLGTFFVFKLKFFRKT
;
A
#
# COMPACT_ATOMS: atom_id res chain seq x y z
N MET A 1 41.21 2.24 15.04
CA MET A 1 41.08 2.37 13.57
C MET A 1 40.54 1.13 12.84
N SER A 2 40.74 -0.11 13.33
CA SER A 2 40.42 -1.37 12.60
C SER A 2 38.91 -1.67 12.40
N LYS A 3 38.02 -1.32 13.34
CA LYS A 3 36.58 -1.61 13.25
C LYS A 3 35.84 -0.90 12.10
N PHE A 4 36.34 0.25 11.63
CA PHE A 4 35.71 1.04 10.56
C PHE A 4 35.87 0.38 9.17
N LYS A 5 37.02 -0.26 8.92
CA LYS A 5 37.35 -0.91 7.63
C LYS A 5 36.47 -2.14 7.36
N GLY A 6 36.10 -2.88 8.40
CA GLY A 6 35.17 -4.02 8.31
C GLY A 6 33.72 -3.62 8.00
N ARG A 7 33.25 -2.47 8.53
CA ARG A 7 31.90 -1.94 8.27
C ARG A 7 31.77 -1.45 6.81
N LEU A 8 32.79 -0.77 6.29
CA LEU A 8 32.87 -0.34 4.89
C LEU A 8 32.85 -1.52 3.90
N ARG A 9 33.52 -2.63 4.23
CA ARG A 9 33.51 -3.84 3.41
C ARG A 9 32.12 -4.47 3.29
N ARG A 10 31.30 -4.43 4.37
CA ARG A 10 29.89 -4.86 4.32
C ARG A 10 29.04 -3.95 3.43
N ILE A 11 29.23 -2.63 3.49
CA ILE A 11 28.50 -1.68 2.64
C ILE A 11 28.84 -1.90 1.15
N SER A 12 30.11 -2.17 0.82
CA SER A 12 30.51 -2.51 -0.56
C SER A 12 29.90 -3.83 -1.08
N LEU A 13 29.52 -4.74 -0.20
CA LEU A 13 28.85 -6.00 -0.54
C LEU A 13 27.39 -5.76 -0.97
N TYR A 14 26.69 -4.83 -0.33
CA TYR A 14 25.36 -4.38 -0.77
C TYR A 14 25.42 -3.60 -2.09
N GLY A 15 26.46 -2.78 -2.29
CA GLY A 15 26.69 -2.08 -3.55
C GLY A 15 26.85 -3.00 -4.76
N ARG A 16 27.37 -4.23 -4.55
CA ARG A 16 27.49 -5.24 -5.62
C ARG A 16 26.13 -5.72 -6.13
N VAL A 17 25.09 -5.70 -5.30
CA VAL A 17 23.73 -6.08 -5.70
C VAL A 17 23.15 -5.06 -6.69
N PHE A 18 23.40 -3.77 -6.45
CA PHE A 18 22.99 -2.71 -7.38
C PHE A 18 23.72 -2.81 -8.74
N SER A 19 24.93 -3.38 -8.79
CA SER A 19 25.64 -3.59 -10.06
C SER A 19 25.01 -4.66 -10.96
N PHE A 20 24.09 -5.49 -10.44
CA PHE A 20 23.35 -6.46 -11.25
C PHE A 20 22.19 -5.84 -12.04
N TYR A 21 21.76 -4.62 -11.69
CA TYR A 21 20.63 -3.96 -12.34
C TYR A 21 21.10 -2.80 -13.21
N THR A 22 20.60 -2.73 -14.44
CA THR A 22 20.88 -1.59 -15.30
C THR A 22 20.03 -0.39 -14.89
N PHE A 23 20.45 0.82 -15.27
CA PHE A 23 19.64 2.02 -15.06
C PHE A 23 18.24 1.90 -15.68
N LYS A 24 18.12 1.19 -16.80
CA LYS A 24 16.84 0.91 -17.46
C LYS A 24 15.93 0.06 -16.56
N ASP A 25 16.46 -0.98 -15.93
CA ASP A 25 15.69 -1.85 -15.03
C ASP A 25 15.17 -1.07 -13.80
N LEU A 26 16.01 -0.20 -13.23
CA LEU A 26 15.63 0.66 -12.13
C LEU A 26 14.54 1.67 -12.53
N LEU A 27 14.67 2.29 -13.70
CA LEU A 27 13.68 3.25 -14.21
C LEU A 27 12.34 2.57 -14.51
N ILE A 28 12.35 1.40 -15.14
CA ILE A 28 11.15 0.61 -15.41
C ILE A 28 10.46 0.23 -14.09
N THR A 29 11.22 -0.23 -13.10
CA THR A 29 10.69 -0.59 -11.78
C THR A 29 10.04 0.62 -11.09
N LEU A 30 10.70 1.78 -11.14
CA LEU A 30 10.18 3.03 -10.59
C LEU A 30 8.87 3.47 -11.26
N LEU A 31 8.80 3.36 -12.59
CA LEU A 31 7.59 3.69 -13.35
C LEU A 31 6.45 2.73 -12.99
N PHE A 32 6.68 1.42 -12.96
CA PHE A 32 5.67 0.45 -12.55
C PHE A 32 5.17 0.68 -11.12
N SER A 33 6.07 0.94 -10.16
CA SER A 33 5.67 1.24 -8.79
C SER A 33 4.86 2.52 -8.69
N SER A 34 5.22 3.55 -9.46
CA SER A 34 4.52 4.84 -9.48
C SER A 34 3.12 4.69 -10.10
N SER A 35 3.01 3.99 -11.23
CA SER A 35 1.71 3.70 -11.87
C SER A 35 0.80 2.89 -10.95
N ARG A 36 1.31 1.86 -10.27
CA ARG A 36 0.55 1.09 -9.27
C ARG A 36 0.00 2.00 -8.17
N TYR A 37 0.84 2.92 -7.67
CA TYR A 37 0.43 3.85 -6.62
C TYR A 37 -0.68 4.81 -7.08
N LEU A 38 -0.56 5.35 -8.29
CA LEU A 38 -1.61 6.19 -8.89
C LEU A 38 -2.92 5.44 -9.07
N ILE A 39 -2.88 4.19 -9.54
CA ILE A 39 -4.07 3.34 -9.66
C ILE A 39 -4.74 3.16 -8.31
N PHE A 40 -3.96 2.90 -7.24
CA PHE A 40 -4.51 2.74 -5.89
C PHE A 40 -5.16 4.02 -5.36
N ILE A 41 -4.57 5.19 -5.62
CA ILE A 41 -5.17 6.47 -5.26
C ILE A 41 -6.50 6.67 -5.98
N ILE A 42 -6.52 6.44 -7.30
CA ILE A 42 -7.73 6.61 -8.12
C ILE A 42 -8.83 5.64 -7.66
N GLN A 43 -8.50 4.36 -7.45
CA GLN A 43 -9.44 3.36 -6.95
C GLN A 43 -10.02 3.78 -5.59
N PHE A 44 -9.17 4.24 -4.66
CA PHE A 44 -9.65 4.65 -3.35
C PHE A 44 -10.54 5.90 -3.44
N TYR A 45 -10.18 6.88 -4.26
CA TYR A 45 -11.01 8.06 -4.54
C TYR A 45 -12.39 7.68 -5.11
N LEU A 46 -12.44 6.74 -6.06
CA LEU A 46 -13.70 6.27 -6.64
C LEU A 46 -14.56 5.58 -5.58
N LEU A 47 -13.96 4.75 -4.71
CA LEU A 47 -14.67 4.08 -3.63
C LEU A 47 -15.17 5.08 -2.57
N LEU A 48 -14.38 6.10 -2.22
CA LEU A 48 -14.83 7.17 -1.32
C LEU A 48 -16.07 7.87 -1.87
N ASN A 49 -16.08 8.19 -3.16
CA ASN A 49 -17.27 8.78 -3.81
C ASN A 49 -18.47 7.82 -3.84
N LEU A 50 -18.23 6.53 -4.10
CA LEU A 50 -19.26 5.49 -4.11
C LEU A 50 -19.93 5.35 -2.74
N PHE A 51 -19.17 5.42 -1.65
CA PHE A 51 -19.66 5.29 -0.28
C PHE A 51 -20.01 6.63 0.38
N ASN A 52 -20.36 7.65 -0.41
CA ASN A 52 -20.78 8.99 0.04
C ASN A 52 -19.74 9.79 0.84
N ALA A 53 -18.47 9.37 0.88
CA ALA A 53 -17.36 10.15 1.41
C ALA A 53 -16.78 11.08 0.33
N LYS A 54 -17.60 12.04 -0.12
CA LYS A 54 -17.26 12.94 -1.23
C LYS A 54 -16.20 13.96 -0.81
N ILE A 55 -15.04 13.89 -1.45
CA ILE A 55 -13.90 14.78 -1.23
C ILE A 55 -13.38 15.20 -2.61
N PRO A 56 -12.96 16.46 -2.81
CA PRO A 56 -12.32 16.87 -4.06
C PRO A 56 -11.06 16.06 -4.35
N PHE A 57 -10.86 15.67 -5.61
CA PHE A 57 -9.75 14.80 -6.02
C PHE A 57 -8.37 15.26 -5.52
N GLY A 58 -8.07 16.57 -5.59
CA GLY A 58 -6.77 17.09 -5.13
C GLY A 58 -6.53 16.87 -3.62
N GLN A 59 -7.56 17.05 -2.81
CA GLN A 59 -7.49 16.81 -1.36
C GLN A 59 -7.39 15.30 -1.07
N SER A 60 -8.20 14.49 -1.75
CA SER A 60 -8.11 13.03 -1.66
C SER A 60 -6.72 12.53 -2.04
N PHE A 61 -6.13 13.04 -3.11
CA PHE A 61 -4.80 12.63 -3.58
C PHE A 61 -3.75 12.80 -2.48
N ILE A 62 -3.71 13.96 -1.82
CA ILE A 62 -2.77 14.27 -0.75
C ILE A 62 -3.02 13.33 0.45
N MET A 63 -4.27 13.25 0.92
CA MET A 63 -4.60 12.43 2.09
C MET A 63 -4.32 10.94 1.86
N VAL A 64 -4.72 10.39 0.72
CA VAL A 64 -4.46 8.99 0.38
C VAL A 64 -2.97 8.72 0.27
N SER A 65 -2.21 9.69 -0.24
CA SER A 65 -0.75 9.55 -0.30
C SER A 65 -0.13 9.42 1.10
N VAL A 66 -0.57 10.26 2.03
CA VAL A 66 -0.15 10.20 3.44
C VAL A 66 -0.60 8.90 4.10
N ILE A 67 -1.84 8.46 3.87
CA ILE A 67 -2.37 7.18 4.37
C ILE A 67 -1.45 6.04 3.95
N TYR A 68 -1.08 5.94 2.68
CA TYR A 68 -0.21 4.86 2.21
C TYR A 68 1.24 4.98 2.71
N PHE A 69 1.74 6.20 2.89
CA PHE A 69 3.05 6.39 3.52
C PHE A 69 3.07 5.89 4.97
N VAL A 70 2.05 6.22 5.75
CA VAL A 70 1.91 5.73 7.13
C VAL A 70 1.75 4.21 7.14
N MET A 71 0.89 3.66 6.29
CA MET A 71 0.70 2.21 6.16
C MET A 71 1.98 1.47 5.78
N ALA A 72 2.89 2.09 5.00
CA ALA A 72 4.17 1.48 4.64
C ALA A 72 5.14 1.37 5.83
N THR A 73 4.95 2.19 6.87
CA THR A 73 5.79 2.19 8.08
C THR A 73 5.29 1.21 9.13
N ILE A 74 3.98 0.90 9.15
CA ILE A 74 3.37 0.03 10.15
C ILE A 74 3.59 -1.44 9.75
N PRO A 75 4.30 -2.25 10.55
CA PRO A 75 4.37 -3.68 10.33
C PRO A 75 3.03 -4.32 10.74
N THR A 76 2.25 -4.77 9.76
CA THR A 76 0.94 -5.41 10.00
C THR A 76 0.95 -6.90 9.69
N ILE A 77 0.16 -7.66 10.45
CA ILE A 77 -0.22 -9.05 10.13
C ILE A 77 -1.55 -9.01 9.37
N THR A 78 -1.77 -9.93 8.44
CA THR A 78 -2.92 -9.95 7.52
C THR A 78 -4.28 -9.71 8.20
N LEU A 79 -4.54 -10.33 9.36
CA LEU A 79 -5.81 -10.14 10.08
C LEU A 79 -5.99 -8.71 10.63
N THR A 80 -4.89 -8.08 11.05
CA THR A 80 -4.90 -6.71 11.58
C THR A 80 -4.95 -5.65 10.48
N GLU A 81 -4.66 -6.00 9.22
CA GLU A 81 -4.59 -5.04 8.13
C GLU A 81 -5.91 -4.32 7.87
N ILE A 82 -7.05 -5.02 7.98
CA ILE A 82 -8.37 -4.42 7.72
C ILE A 82 -8.64 -3.31 8.74
N GLY A 83 -8.42 -3.59 10.02
CA GLY A 83 -8.59 -2.63 11.11
C GLY A 83 -7.63 -1.46 11.00
N VAL A 84 -6.33 -1.74 10.84
CA VAL A 84 -5.30 -0.69 10.75
C VAL A 84 -5.54 0.24 9.56
N ARG A 85 -5.85 -0.30 8.37
CA ARG A 85 -6.16 0.51 7.18
C ARG A 85 -7.39 1.38 7.41
N GLY A 86 -8.45 0.81 7.97
CA GLY A 86 -9.67 1.53 8.31
C GLY A 86 -9.40 2.68 9.29
N SER A 87 -8.66 2.43 10.37
CA SER A 87 -8.33 3.44 11.38
C SER A 87 -7.45 4.56 10.82
N VAL A 88 -6.42 4.24 10.03
CA VAL A 88 -5.55 5.25 9.41
C VAL A 88 -6.34 6.09 8.40
N ALA A 89 -7.19 5.45 7.58
CA ALA A 89 -8.05 6.17 6.65
C ALA A 89 -9.04 7.10 7.37
N LEU A 90 -9.71 6.60 8.42
CA LEU A 90 -10.60 7.41 9.26
C LEU A 90 -9.88 8.60 9.87
N TYR A 91 -8.67 8.41 10.39
CA TYR A 91 -7.92 9.49 11.02
C TYR A 91 -7.64 10.65 10.03
N PHE A 92 -7.06 10.34 8.86
CA PHE A 92 -6.68 11.38 7.90
C PHE A 92 -7.88 11.97 7.15
N ILE A 93 -8.85 11.15 6.77
CA ILE A 93 -10.04 11.62 6.05
C ILE A 93 -11.02 12.31 7.01
N GLY A 94 -11.16 11.80 8.23
CA GLY A 94 -11.97 12.41 9.29
C GLY A 94 -11.52 13.84 9.59
N MET A 95 -10.20 14.07 9.67
CA MET A 95 -9.62 15.42 9.83
C MET A 95 -10.07 16.40 8.74
N TYR A 96 -10.25 15.93 7.50
CA TYR A 96 -10.80 16.75 6.42
C TYR A 96 -12.26 17.11 6.67
N PHE A 97 -13.10 16.13 7.02
CA PHE A 97 -14.53 16.35 7.27
C PHE A 97 -14.79 17.20 8.51
N GLU A 98 -14.05 17.00 9.61
CA GLU A 98 -14.15 17.85 10.81
C GLU A 98 -13.93 19.32 10.48
N LYS A 99 -12.97 19.62 9.58
CA LYS A 99 -12.64 20.98 9.18
C LYS A 99 -13.61 21.59 8.17
N HIS A 100 -14.16 20.79 7.24
CA HIS A 100 -14.94 21.30 6.10
C HIS A 100 -16.45 21.09 6.24
N ASN A 101 -16.89 20.00 6.88
CA ASN A 101 -18.30 19.62 7.04
C ASN A 101 -18.50 18.69 8.27
N PRO A 102 -18.43 19.21 9.50
CA PRO A 102 -18.46 18.41 10.73
C PRO A 102 -19.79 17.68 10.97
N SER A 103 -20.89 18.12 10.36
CA SER A 103 -22.20 17.47 10.46
C SER A 103 -22.34 16.21 9.58
N ALA A 104 -21.36 15.91 8.73
CA ALA A 104 -21.40 14.82 7.78
C ALA A 104 -20.10 14.02 7.81
N LEU A 105 -19.82 13.32 8.92
CA LEU A 105 -18.72 12.34 9.01
C LEU A 105 -19.18 10.99 8.43
N PRO A 106 -18.68 10.57 7.25
CA PRO A 106 -19.09 9.32 6.61
C PRO A 106 -18.17 8.17 7.08
N ASP A 107 -18.04 7.95 8.39
CA ASP A 107 -17.06 7.01 8.96
C ASP A 107 -17.19 5.60 8.39
N ILE A 108 -18.44 5.11 8.35
CA ILE A 108 -18.76 3.80 7.76
C ILE A 108 -18.36 3.77 6.29
N GLY A 109 -18.56 4.86 5.56
CA GLY A 109 -18.20 4.97 4.15
C GLY A 109 -16.69 4.90 3.93
N ILE A 110 -15.90 5.55 4.78
CA ILE A 110 -14.43 5.53 4.75
C ILE A 110 -13.90 4.13 5.06
N ILE A 111 -14.38 3.49 6.13
CA ILE A 111 -13.97 2.13 6.49
C ILE A 111 -14.34 1.13 5.38
N THR A 112 -15.55 1.25 4.83
CA THR A 112 -16.03 0.36 3.77
C THR A 112 -15.23 0.55 2.49
N ALA A 113 -14.95 1.79 2.09
CA ALA A 113 -14.09 2.11 0.95
C ALA A 113 -12.70 1.46 1.09
N SER A 114 -12.08 1.63 2.26
CA SER A 114 -10.75 1.06 2.55
C SER A 114 -10.77 -0.48 2.53
N SER A 115 -11.80 -1.09 3.11
CA SER A 115 -11.96 -2.55 3.17
C SER A 115 -12.18 -3.16 1.79
N VAL A 116 -13.05 -2.56 0.98
CA VAL A 116 -13.31 -3.01 -0.41
C VAL A 116 -12.05 -2.89 -1.26
N LEU A 117 -11.29 -1.81 -1.10
CA LEU A 117 -10.03 -1.67 -1.82
C LEU A 117 -9.02 -2.77 -1.47
N TRP A 118 -8.91 -3.11 -0.18
CA TRP A 118 -8.08 -4.22 0.27
C TRP A 118 -8.57 -5.57 -0.27
N LEU A 119 -9.89 -5.79 -0.31
CA LEU A 119 -10.48 -7.00 -0.89
C LEU A 119 -10.10 -7.14 -2.37
N VAL A 120 -10.29 -6.08 -3.15
CA VAL A 120 -10.02 -6.08 -4.60
C VAL A 120 -8.53 -6.27 -4.89
N ASN A 121 -7.66 -5.55 -4.18
CA ASN A 121 -6.24 -5.50 -4.51
C ASN A 121 -5.40 -6.61 -3.86
N LEU A 122 -5.86 -7.21 -2.75
CA LEU A 122 -5.10 -8.23 -2.02
C LEU A 122 -5.89 -9.52 -1.82
N ALA A 123 -7.09 -9.46 -1.24
CA ALA A 123 -7.80 -10.68 -0.82
C ALA A 123 -8.24 -11.53 -2.02
N ILE A 124 -8.84 -10.93 -3.04
CA ILE A 124 -9.28 -11.65 -4.24
C ILE A 124 -8.08 -12.32 -4.95
N PRO A 125 -6.99 -11.60 -5.28
CA PRO A 125 -5.80 -12.23 -5.85
C PRO A 125 -5.22 -13.35 -4.98
N ALA A 126 -5.21 -13.18 -3.65
CA ALA A 126 -4.70 -14.21 -2.74
C ALA A 126 -5.58 -15.47 -2.75
N LEU A 127 -6.91 -15.32 -2.71
CA LEU A 127 -7.88 -16.43 -2.77
C LEU A 127 -7.83 -17.16 -4.12
N LEU A 128 -7.69 -16.42 -5.22
CA LEU A 128 -7.48 -17.06 -6.53
C LEU A 128 -6.14 -17.81 -6.56
N GLY A 129 -5.10 -17.24 -5.96
CA GLY A 129 -3.80 -17.88 -5.81
C GLY A 129 -3.86 -19.21 -5.06
N THR A 130 -4.63 -19.31 -3.96
CA THR A 130 -4.73 -20.56 -3.19
C THR A 130 -5.33 -21.71 -4.02
N PHE A 131 -6.30 -21.43 -4.89
CA PHE A 131 -6.85 -22.45 -5.80
C PHE A 131 -5.79 -23.02 -6.76
N PHE A 132 -4.89 -22.17 -7.26
CA PHE A 132 -3.78 -22.61 -8.13
C PHE A 132 -2.68 -23.33 -7.35
N VAL A 133 -2.43 -22.97 -6.08
CA VAL A 133 -1.40 -23.62 -5.24
C VAL A 133 -1.64 -25.11 -5.08
N PHE A 134 -2.89 -25.56 -4.95
CA PHE A 134 -3.19 -27.01 -4.86
C PHE A 134 -2.92 -27.77 -6.18
N LYS A 135 -2.80 -27.08 -7.32
CA LYS A 135 -2.36 -27.67 -8.58
C LYS A 135 -0.83 -27.66 -8.77
N LEU A 136 -0.11 -26.87 -7.97
CA LEU A 136 1.35 -26.85 -8.00
C LEU A 136 1.88 -28.06 -7.21
N LYS A 137 2.33 -29.10 -7.93
CA LYS A 137 3.09 -30.22 -7.35
C LYS A 137 4.44 -29.71 -6.82
N PHE A 138 4.46 -29.10 -5.64
CA PHE A 138 5.70 -28.71 -4.94
C PHE A 138 6.44 -29.90 -4.30
N PHE A 139 5.86 -31.10 -4.31
CA PHE A 139 6.54 -32.32 -3.89
C PHE A 139 7.03 -33.14 -5.08
N ARG A 140 8.22 -32.77 -5.59
CA ARG A 140 9.03 -33.66 -6.43
C ARG A 140 10.35 -33.94 -5.70
N LYS A 141 10.38 -35.14 -5.10
CA LYS A 141 11.53 -36.00 -4.74
C LYS A 141 12.73 -35.33 -4.07
N THR A 142 12.92 -35.66 -2.80
CA THR A 142 14.21 -36.26 -2.40
C THR A 142 13.96 -37.76 -2.26
#